data_AF-A0A968N029-F1
#
_entry.id   AF-A0A968N029-F1
#
_cell.length_a   1.000
_cell.length_b   1.000
_cell.length_c   1.000
_cell.angle_alpha   90.00
_cell.angle_beta   90.00
_cell.angle_gamma   90.00
#
_symmetry.space_group_name_H-M   'P 1'
#
loop_
_entity.id
_entity.type
_entity.pdbx_description
1 polymer ?
#
loop_
_entity_poly.entity_id
_entity_poly.type
_entity_poly.pdbx_seq_one_letter_code
_entity_poly.pdbx_strand_id
1 'polypeptide(L)'
;MNHAARLEIRCLQLRDVDAIEALAARSPAADDSHEAENLAQKLEQFQRWYGLLKVLRLLPQPRHHLDFYVAEQAGDLRGAIQVSPFNTARSTWRVDRVLTDSREAGREVVLGMLDVGSQLLRHCFESIWEARTWILEVDIHDKSTLALYRQNGFQPLAQLTYWAIAPEKLAELAQHEPRLPNLLPVGNADAQLLYQLDTVSMPPLLRQVFDRHTDDFRTPPLQSAWEQAQRLLRRPNVMSAYVFEPQRKAAIGYFKLHLAESTDGPPHQAELTVHPAYTWLYPELLAQMARLTQATGDRPLQVLSADYQPEREEYCEQIGATRERHTLLMSRSVWHKLREARPLEGLQLSDVLQGLQPARTPVPTRLSLWQRPGRHAREPERRRSEQSPE
;
A
#
# COMPACT_ATOMS: atom_id res chain seq x y z
N MET A 1 19.60 3.65 -44.65
CA MET A 1 18.38 3.98 -43.87
C MET A 1 18.34 3.00 -42.70
N ASN A 2 18.88 3.39 -41.53
CA ASN A 2 18.90 2.53 -40.35
C ASN A 2 17.49 2.45 -39.77
N HIS A 3 16.86 1.28 -39.82
CA HIS A 3 15.73 0.99 -38.93
C HIS A 3 16.29 0.93 -37.50
N ALA A 4 16.15 2.01 -36.74
CA ALA A 4 16.28 1.94 -35.30
C ALA A 4 15.26 0.89 -34.83
N ALA A 5 15.74 -0.23 -34.31
CA ALA A 5 14.88 -1.30 -33.82
C ALA A 5 13.91 -0.71 -32.79
N ARG A 6 12.61 -0.93 -32.98
CA ARG A 6 11.55 -0.42 -32.11
C ARG A 6 11.64 -1.13 -30.76
N LEU A 7 11.54 -0.36 -29.66
CA LEU A 7 11.43 -0.92 -28.32
C LEU A 7 10.07 -1.61 -28.18
N GLU A 8 10.08 -2.90 -27.81
CA GLU A 8 8.88 -3.68 -27.53
C GLU A 8 8.78 -3.91 -26.02
N ILE A 9 7.62 -3.60 -25.44
CA ILE A 9 7.35 -3.81 -24.01
C ILE A 9 6.37 -4.96 -23.87
N ARG A 10 6.73 -5.96 -23.07
CA ARG A 10 5.94 -7.17 -22.85
C ARG A 10 6.00 -7.66 -21.41
N CYS A 11 5.07 -8.52 -21.03
CA CYS A 11 5.09 -9.17 -19.72
C CYS A 11 6.30 -10.11 -19.58
N LEU A 12 6.75 -10.28 -18.34
CA LEU A 12 7.85 -11.18 -17.97
C LEU A 12 7.61 -12.62 -18.45
N GLN A 13 8.62 -13.21 -19.07
CA GLN A 13 8.68 -14.62 -19.42
C GLN A 13 9.80 -15.31 -18.63
N LEU A 14 9.69 -16.64 -18.47
CA LEU A 14 10.68 -17.42 -17.71
C LEU A 14 12.12 -17.26 -18.26
N ARG A 15 12.27 -17.10 -19.58
CA ARG A 15 13.58 -16.89 -20.24
C ARG A 15 14.26 -15.57 -19.84
N ASP A 16 13.52 -14.62 -19.31
CA ASP A 16 14.01 -13.29 -19.00
C ASP A 16 14.58 -13.21 -17.58
N VAL A 17 14.35 -14.23 -16.74
CA VAL A 17 14.73 -14.19 -15.31
C VAL A 17 16.24 -14.02 -15.14
N ASP A 18 17.04 -14.85 -15.84
CA ASP A 18 18.51 -14.77 -15.78
C ASP A 18 19.02 -13.42 -16.30
N ALA A 19 18.37 -12.85 -17.33
CA ALA A 19 18.72 -11.55 -17.88
C ALA A 19 18.39 -10.41 -16.90
N ILE A 20 17.30 -10.51 -16.13
CA ILE A 20 16.93 -9.54 -15.11
C ILE A 20 17.86 -9.62 -13.90
N GLU A 21 18.23 -10.82 -13.46
CA GLU A 21 19.24 -11.01 -12.40
C GLU A 21 20.57 -10.37 -12.82
N ALA A 22 21.00 -10.60 -14.07
CA ALA A 22 22.19 -9.97 -14.62
C ALA A 22 22.08 -8.44 -14.71
N LEU A 23 20.90 -7.88 -15.01
CA LEU A 23 20.67 -6.43 -14.99
C LEU A 23 20.66 -5.87 -13.57
N ALA A 24 20.02 -6.57 -12.63
CA ALA A 24 19.97 -6.16 -11.23
C ALA A 24 21.36 -6.10 -10.61
N ALA A 25 22.21 -7.10 -10.88
CA ALA A 25 23.60 -7.14 -10.42
C ALA A 25 24.49 -6.04 -11.02
N ARG A 26 24.07 -5.41 -12.13
CA ARG A 26 24.80 -4.32 -12.79
C ARG A 26 24.28 -2.93 -12.42
N SER A 27 23.13 -2.86 -11.75
CA SER A 27 22.54 -1.59 -11.33
C SER A 27 23.30 -1.04 -10.12
N PRO A 28 23.55 0.27 -10.01
CA PRO A 28 24.13 0.88 -8.80
C PRO A 28 23.24 0.71 -7.56
N ALA A 29 21.95 0.38 -7.74
CA ALA A 29 21.04 -0.02 -6.66
C ALA A 29 21.33 -1.43 -6.10
N ALA A 30 22.35 -2.14 -6.61
CA ALA A 30 22.78 -3.45 -6.09
C ALA A 30 23.44 -3.39 -4.70
N ASP A 31 23.82 -2.21 -4.21
CA ASP A 31 24.35 -2.04 -2.85
C ASP A 31 23.28 -2.22 -1.76
N ASP A 32 21.98 -2.12 -2.11
CA ASP A 32 20.89 -2.42 -1.19
C ASP A 32 20.60 -3.93 -1.19
N SER A 33 21.31 -4.67 -0.34
CA SER A 33 21.20 -6.12 -0.14
C SER A 33 19.73 -6.60 0.02
N HIS A 34 18.91 -5.85 0.76
CA HIS A 34 17.49 -6.12 0.93
C HIS A 34 16.69 -6.13 -0.37
N GLU A 35 16.98 -5.17 -1.22
CA GLU A 35 16.28 -4.93 -2.46
C GLU A 35 16.68 -5.97 -3.51
N ALA A 36 17.93 -6.41 -3.48
CA ALA A 36 18.42 -7.54 -4.27
C ALA A 36 17.82 -8.87 -3.79
N GLU A 37 17.78 -9.12 -2.48
CA GLU A 37 17.22 -10.35 -1.88
C GLU A 37 15.71 -10.48 -2.14
N ASN A 38 14.94 -9.40 -2.01
CA ASN A 38 13.50 -9.42 -2.28
C ASN A 38 13.23 -9.71 -3.78
N LEU A 39 14.04 -9.14 -4.68
CA LEU A 39 13.95 -9.46 -6.11
C LEU A 39 14.27 -10.95 -6.37
N ALA A 40 15.37 -11.46 -5.81
CA ALA A 40 15.75 -12.86 -5.97
C ALA A 40 14.67 -13.82 -5.44
N GLN A 41 14.10 -13.53 -4.27
CA GLN A 41 12.99 -14.32 -3.70
C GLN A 41 11.73 -14.28 -4.59
N LYS A 42 11.37 -13.11 -5.12
CA LYS A 42 10.23 -12.96 -6.03
C LYS A 42 10.45 -13.70 -7.35
N LEU A 43 11.67 -13.64 -7.91
CA LEU A 43 12.04 -14.36 -9.13
C LEU A 43 12.08 -15.88 -8.90
N GLU A 44 12.58 -16.34 -7.76
CA GLU A 44 12.58 -17.75 -7.40
C GLU A 44 11.16 -18.29 -7.16
N GLN A 45 10.30 -17.53 -6.46
CA GLN A 45 8.87 -17.85 -6.34
C GLN A 45 8.21 -17.91 -7.71
N PHE A 46 8.53 -16.97 -8.60
CA PHE A 46 8.04 -16.98 -9.96
C PHE A 46 8.44 -18.26 -10.71
N GLN A 47 9.72 -18.63 -10.69
CA GLN A 47 10.20 -19.86 -11.32
C GLN A 47 9.47 -21.10 -10.77
N ARG A 48 9.27 -21.18 -9.44
CA ARG A 48 8.60 -22.30 -8.77
C ARG A 48 7.11 -22.41 -9.12
N TRP A 49 6.40 -21.28 -9.21
CA TRP A 49 4.95 -21.26 -9.45
C TRP A 49 4.58 -21.08 -10.93
N TYR A 50 5.53 -20.80 -11.82
CA TYR A 50 5.24 -20.53 -13.24
C TYR A 50 4.48 -21.67 -13.91
N GLY A 51 4.81 -22.92 -13.60
CA GLY A 51 4.11 -24.10 -14.13
C GLY A 51 2.64 -24.16 -13.73
N LEU A 52 2.33 -23.83 -12.48
CA LEU A 52 0.96 -23.76 -11.95
C LEU A 52 0.21 -22.53 -12.48
N LEU A 53 0.88 -21.37 -12.56
CA LEU A 53 0.35 -20.14 -13.14
C LEU A 53 0.02 -20.30 -14.64
N LYS A 54 0.80 -21.10 -15.38
CA LYS A 54 0.52 -21.41 -16.80
C LYS A 54 -0.78 -22.19 -16.97
N VAL A 55 -1.15 -23.05 -16.02
CA VAL A 55 -2.43 -23.78 -16.02
C VAL A 55 -3.58 -22.82 -15.66
N LEU A 56 -3.36 -21.92 -14.71
CA LEU A 56 -4.36 -20.91 -14.31
C LEU A 56 -4.62 -19.84 -15.39
N ARG A 57 -3.75 -19.69 -16.39
CA ARG A 57 -4.01 -18.84 -17.59
C ARG A 57 -5.19 -19.32 -18.44
N LEU A 58 -5.66 -20.56 -18.25
CA LEU A 58 -6.85 -21.11 -18.94
C LEU A 58 -8.16 -20.70 -18.25
N LEU A 59 -8.12 -20.12 -17.05
CA LEU A 59 -9.30 -19.62 -16.35
C LEU A 59 -9.59 -18.17 -16.76
N PRO A 60 -10.87 -17.73 -16.77
CA PRO A 60 -11.26 -16.44 -17.33
C PRO A 60 -10.70 -15.20 -16.61
N GLN A 61 -10.12 -15.29 -15.41
CA GLN A 61 -9.36 -14.22 -14.72
C GLN A 61 -8.65 -14.75 -13.45
N PRO A 62 -7.61 -14.06 -12.92
CA PRO A 62 -7.12 -12.73 -13.30
C PRO A 62 -5.69 -12.68 -13.85
N ARG A 63 -5.51 -11.89 -14.91
CA ARG A 63 -4.30 -11.73 -15.74
C ARG A 63 -3.18 -10.87 -15.11
N HIS A 64 -3.16 -10.69 -13.80
CA HIS A 64 -2.27 -9.73 -13.12
C HIS A 64 -1.36 -10.38 -12.09
N HIS A 65 -1.04 -11.67 -12.24
CA HIS A 65 -0.17 -12.34 -11.26
C HIS A 65 1.31 -11.99 -11.39
N LEU A 66 1.68 -11.18 -12.39
CA LEU A 66 3.06 -10.86 -12.72
C LEU A 66 3.10 -9.39 -13.16
N ASP A 67 3.12 -8.50 -12.19
CA ASP A 67 3.23 -7.06 -12.38
C ASP A 67 4.66 -6.66 -12.76
N PHE A 68 5.26 -7.41 -13.69
CA PHE A 68 6.59 -7.24 -14.23
C PHE A 68 6.53 -7.09 -15.74
N TYR A 69 7.12 -6.01 -16.25
CA TYR A 69 7.25 -5.75 -17.67
C TYR A 69 8.73 -5.63 -18.05
N VAL A 70 9.07 -6.12 -19.23
CA VAL A 70 10.42 -6.06 -19.79
C VAL A 70 10.39 -5.28 -21.09
N ALA A 71 11.41 -4.47 -21.31
CA ALA A 71 11.66 -3.75 -22.55
C ALA A 71 12.74 -4.48 -23.34
N GLU A 72 12.40 -4.90 -24.56
CA GLU A 72 13.26 -5.64 -25.47
C GLU A 72 13.52 -4.80 -26.73
N GLN A 73 14.77 -4.77 -27.19
CA GLN A 73 15.16 -4.12 -28.44
C GLN A 73 16.11 -5.04 -29.20
N ALA A 74 15.71 -5.43 -30.42
CA ALA A 74 16.49 -6.31 -31.30
C ALA A 74 16.89 -7.66 -30.65
N GLY A 75 16.06 -8.21 -29.76
CA GLY A 75 16.33 -9.46 -29.04
C GLY A 75 17.08 -9.30 -27.72
N ASP A 76 17.59 -8.10 -27.43
CA ASP A 76 18.27 -7.79 -26.17
C ASP A 76 17.33 -7.13 -25.17
N LEU A 77 17.38 -7.57 -23.91
CA LEU A 77 16.63 -6.96 -22.81
C LEU A 77 17.33 -5.66 -22.37
N ARG A 78 16.65 -4.53 -22.58
CA ARG A 78 17.15 -3.17 -22.32
C ARG A 78 16.66 -2.58 -21.01
N GLY A 79 15.60 -3.13 -20.43
CA GLY A 79 15.12 -2.72 -19.12
C GLY A 79 14.00 -3.60 -18.60
N ALA A 80 13.68 -3.43 -17.33
CA ALA A 80 12.56 -4.09 -16.68
C ALA A 80 11.93 -3.14 -15.66
N ILE A 81 10.63 -3.27 -15.44
CA ILE A 81 9.89 -2.54 -14.41
C ILE A 81 9.06 -3.52 -13.61
N GLN A 82 9.10 -3.34 -12.30
CA GLN A 82 8.22 -4.00 -11.36
C GLN A 82 7.23 -2.98 -10.81
N VAL A 83 5.96 -3.34 -10.85
CA VAL A 83 4.87 -2.60 -10.21
C VAL A 83 4.09 -3.55 -9.31
N SER A 84 3.22 -3.02 -8.45
CA SER A 84 2.30 -3.84 -7.66
C SER A 84 1.10 -3.01 -7.21
N PRO A 85 -0.09 -3.60 -7.01
CA PRO A 85 -1.19 -2.91 -6.35
C PRO A 85 -0.77 -2.54 -4.91
N PHE A 86 -1.04 -1.30 -4.51
CA PHE A 86 -0.76 -0.82 -3.15
C PHE A 86 -1.95 -1.04 -2.21
N ASN A 87 -3.17 -1.00 -2.75
CA ASN A 87 -4.40 -1.24 -2.02
C ASN A 87 -5.25 -2.34 -2.69
N THR A 88 -6.18 -2.87 -1.92
CA THR A 88 -7.10 -3.97 -2.27
C THR A 88 -8.05 -3.55 -3.40
N ALA A 89 -8.44 -2.27 -3.42
CA ALA A 89 -9.25 -1.69 -4.50
C ALA A 89 -8.47 -1.51 -5.82
N ARG A 90 -7.13 -1.66 -5.78
CA ARG A 90 -6.21 -1.47 -6.93
C ARG A 90 -6.31 -0.10 -7.59
N SER A 91 -6.80 0.90 -6.86
CA SER A 91 -6.84 2.29 -7.31
C SER A 91 -5.48 2.98 -7.17
N THR A 92 -4.65 2.51 -6.23
CA THR A 92 -3.27 2.98 -6.05
C THR A 92 -2.30 1.87 -6.37
N TRP A 93 -1.32 2.16 -7.21
CA TRP A 93 -0.26 1.25 -7.62
C TRP A 93 1.09 1.79 -7.22
N ARG A 94 2.02 0.89 -6.90
CA ARG A 94 3.39 1.23 -6.57
C ARG A 94 4.31 0.83 -7.71
N VAL A 95 5.26 1.69 -8.05
CA VAL A 95 6.45 1.28 -8.80
C VAL A 95 7.45 0.76 -7.78
N ASP A 96 7.67 -0.56 -7.77
CA ASP A 96 8.63 -1.20 -6.86
C ASP A 96 10.05 -0.92 -7.34
N ARG A 97 10.30 -1.03 -8.66
CA ARG A 97 11.63 -0.81 -9.24
C ARG A 97 11.58 -0.56 -10.74
N VAL A 98 12.52 0.24 -11.23
CA VAL A 98 12.88 0.32 -12.66
C VAL A 98 14.36 -0.08 -12.83
N LEU A 99 14.61 -1.11 -13.64
CA LEU A 99 15.94 -1.55 -14.06
C LEU A 99 16.17 -1.13 -15.51
N THR A 100 17.35 -0.59 -15.80
CA THR A 100 17.73 -0.24 -17.17
C THR A 100 19.15 -0.72 -17.46
N ASP A 101 19.40 -1.11 -18.70
CA ASP A 101 20.69 -1.63 -19.14
C ASP A 101 21.67 -0.48 -19.39
N SER A 102 22.60 -0.27 -18.46
CA SER A 102 23.64 0.76 -18.52
C SER A 102 24.90 0.25 -19.25
N ARG A 103 24.77 -0.33 -20.45
CA ARG A 103 25.90 -0.92 -21.20
C ARG A 103 26.88 0.08 -21.79
N GLU A 104 26.49 1.34 -21.91
CA GLU A 104 27.36 2.40 -22.39
C GLU A 104 27.90 3.19 -21.19
N ALA A 105 29.02 3.92 -21.35
CA ALA A 105 29.58 4.76 -20.31
C ALA A 105 29.50 6.24 -20.73
N GLY A 106 28.92 7.10 -19.91
CA GLY A 106 28.87 8.55 -20.15
C GLY A 106 27.47 9.16 -20.21
N ARG A 107 27.36 10.34 -20.83
CA ARG A 107 26.14 11.17 -20.83
C ARG A 107 25.00 10.60 -21.69
N GLU A 108 25.32 9.81 -22.71
CA GLU A 108 24.35 9.11 -23.57
C GLU A 108 23.58 8.02 -22.80
N VAL A 109 24.19 7.44 -21.77
CA VAL A 109 23.61 6.41 -20.90
C VAL A 109 22.45 6.96 -20.10
N VAL A 110 22.61 8.14 -19.51
CA VAL A 110 21.57 8.79 -18.72
C VAL A 110 20.37 9.11 -19.62
N LEU A 111 20.61 9.57 -20.85
CA LEU A 111 19.54 9.81 -21.81
C LEU A 111 18.85 8.53 -22.26
N GLY A 112 19.60 7.44 -22.50
CA GLY A 112 19.04 6.12 -22.84
C GLY A 112 18.25 5.47 -21.70
N MET A 113 18.76 5.54 -20.47
CA MET A 113 18.05 5.11 -19.25
C MET A 113 16.74 5.89 -19.09
N LEU A 114 16.80 7.22 -19.23
CA LEU A 114 15.62 8.07 -19.14
C LEU A 114 14.59 7.70 -20.22
N ASP A 115 15.02 7.40 -21.44
CA ASP A 115 14.10 7.03 -22.53
C ASP A 115 13.45 5.66 -22.29
N VAL A 116 14.24 4.61 -22.06
CA VAL A 116 13.71 3.25 -21.80
C VAL A 116 12.86 3.22 -20.53
N GLY A 117 13.33 3.83 -19.44
CA GLY A 117 12.59 3.93 -18.18
C GLY A 117 11.28 4.70 -18.33
N SER A 118 11.27 5.80 -19.09
CA SER A 118 10.06 6.59 -19.34
C SER A 118 9.06 5.82 -20.21
N GLN A 119 9.53 5.06 -21.19
CA GLN A 119 8.67 4.20 -22.02
C GLN A 119 8.05 3.07 -21.20
N LEU A 120 8.81 2.43 -20.32
CA LEU A 120 8.31 1.42 -19.38
C LEU A 120 7.24 1.99 -18.45
N LEU A 121 7.52 3.13 -17.80
CA LEU A 121 6.56 3.82 -16.93
C LEU A 121 5.28 4.20 -17.69
N ARG A 122 5.42 4.79 -18.87
CA ARG A 122 4.27 5.17 -19.73
C ARG A 122 3.42 3.96 -20.10
N HIS A 123 4.05 2.85 -20.47
CA HIS A 123 3.34 1.61 -20.77
C HIS A 123 2.52 1.12 -19.57
N CYS A 124 3.07 1.16 -18.35
CA CYS A 124 2.33 0.80 -17.14
C CYS A 124 1.15 1.74 -16.89
N PHE A 125 1.35 3.05 -17.04
CA PHE A 125 0.29 4.05 -16.89
C PHE A 125 -0.85 3.90 -17.90
N GLU A 126 -0.57 3.37 -19.09
CA GLU A 126 -1.57 3.16 -20.14
C GLU A 126 -2.23 1.79 -20.04
N SER A 127 -1.49 0.76 -19.65
CA SER A 127 -1.96 -0.63 -19.64
C SER A 127 -2.75 -1.00 -18.39
N ILE A 128 -2.43 -0.39 -17.26
CA ILE A 128 -3.08 -0.66 -15.97
C ILE A 128 -4.17 0.40 -15.75
N TRP A 129 -5.32 0.16 -16.37
CA TRP A 129 -6.48 1.07 -16.38
C TRP A 129 -7.16 1.25 -15.01
N GLU A 130 -6.94 0.32 -14.08
CA GLU A 130 -7.45 0.38 -12.70
C GLU A 130 -6.69 1.43 -11.86
N ALA A 131 -5.43 1.74 -12.23
CA ALA A 131 -4.55 2.61 -11.49
C ALA A 131 -4.91 4.09 -11.67
N ARG A 132 -5.49 4.70 -10.63
CA ARG A 132 -5.77 6.14 -10.58
C ARG A 132 -4.57 6.92 -10.06
N THR A 133 -3.83 6.32 -9.13
CA THR A 133 -2.69 6.94 -8.47
C THR A 133 -1.50 5.99 -8.52
N TRP A 134 -0.33 6.56 -8.75
CA TRP A 134 0.94 5.87 -8.72
C TRP A 134 1.79 6.43 -7.60
N ILE A 135 2.41 5.57 -6.82
CA ILE A 135 3.37 5.93 -5.78
C ILE A 135 4.70 5.21 -6.02
N LEU A 136 5.77 5.77 -5.48
CA LEU A 136 7.08 5.14 -5.48
C LEU A 136 7.92 5.69 -4.35
N GLU A 137 8.97 4.94 -4.03
CA GLU A 137 10.01 5.33 -3.12
C GLU A 137 11.34 5.35 -3.87
N VAL A 138 12.17 6.36 -3.62
CA VAL A 138 13.48 6.51 -4.28
C VAL A 138 14.49 7.09 -3.31
N ASP A 139 15.70 6.54 -3.26
CA ASP A 139 16.79 7.10 -2.47
C ASP A 139 17.14 8.52 -2.96
N ILE A 140 17.31 9.45 -2.03
CA ILE A 140 17.66 10.84 -2.36
C ILE A 140 19.04 10.97 -3.04
N HIS A 141 19.93 10.00 -2.85
CA HIS A 141 21.27 9.95 -3.43
C HIS A 141 21.26 9.40 -4.86
N ASP A 142 20.25 8.62 -5.26
CA ASP A 142 20.06 8.16 -6.65
C ASP A 142 19.43 9.26 -7.52
N LYS A 143 20.28 10.20 -7.94
CA LYS A 143 19.87 11.34 -8.77
C LYS A 143 19.34 10.93 -10.14
N SER A 144 19.80 9.80 -10.70
CA SER A 144 19.36 9.28 -12.00
C SER A 144 17.91 8.81 -11.95
N THR A 145 17.60 7.93 -11.00
CA THR A 145 16.26 7.39 -10.82
C THR A 145 15.29 8.47 -10.35
N LEU A 146 15.74 9.38 -9.48
CA LEU A 146 14.95 10.55 -9.09
C LEU A 146 14.64 11.48 -10.29
N ALA A 147 15.59 11.69 -11.19
CA ALA A 147 15.37 12.47 -12.41
C ALA A 147 14.36 11.78 -13.35
N LEU A 148 14.45 10.45 -13.51
CA LEU A 148 13.50 9.65 -14.28
C LEU A 148 12.07 9.86 -13.78
N TYR A 149 11.86 9.73 -12.48
CA TYR A 149 10.52 9.87 -11.89
C TYR A 149 10.00 11.31 -11.99
N ARG A 150 10.83 12.32 -11.74
CA ARG A 150 10.43 13.73 -11.90
C ARG A 150 10.04 14.06 -13.35
N GLN A 151 10.80 13.58 -14.33
CA GLN A 151 10.46 13.77 -15.75
C GLN A 151 9.14 13.09 -16.14
N ASN A 152 8.80 12.00 -15.47
CA ASN A 152 7.53 11.30 -15.63
C ASN A 152 6.43 11.84 -14.72
N GLY A 153 6.56 13.05 -14.17
CA GLY A 153 5.49 13.76 -13.48
C GLY A 153 5.22 13.32 -12.04
N PHE A 154 6.12 12.54 -11.42
CA PHE A 154 6.04 12.26 -9.99
C PHE A 154 6.42 13.49 -9.16
N GLN A 155 5.66 13.73 -8.10
CA GLN A 155 5.84 14.81 -7.15
C GLN A 155 6.15 14.25 -5.76
N PRO A 156 7.06 14.89 -4.99
CA PRO A 156 7.37 14.46 -3.63
C PRO A 156 6.16 14.61 -2.71
N LEU A 157 6.00 13.67 -1.78
CA LEU A 157 4.93 13.64 -0.79
C LEU A 157 5.44 13.68 0.64
N ALA A 158 6.46 12.87 0.95
CA ALA A 158 7.04 12.75 2.27
C ALA A 158 8.48 12.23 2.16
N GLN A 159 9.31 12.58 3.14
CA GLN A 159 10.61 11.96 3.33
C GLN A 159 10.47 10.79 4.31
N LEU A 160 11.17 9.70 4.00
CA LEU A 160 11.20 8.49 4.79
C LEU A 160 12.62 8.23 5.25
N THR A 161 12.79 7.91 6.52
CA THR A 161 14.06 7.58 7.13
C THR A 161 13.99 6.16 7.69
N TYR A 162 14.92 5.31 7.25
CA TYR A 162 15.10 3.96 7.76
C TYR A 162 16.14 4.00 8.87
N TRP A 163 15.70 3.69 10.08
CA TRP A 163 16.52 3.68 11.27
C TRP A 163 16.90 2.25 11.62
N ALA A 164 18.19 1.97 11.81
CA ALA A 164 18.64 0.73 12.42
C ALA A 164 18.94 0.91 13.90
N ILE A 165 18.34 0.05 14.70
CA ILE A 165 18.62 -0.07 16.13
C ILE A 165 19.54 -1.27 16.29
N ALA A 166 20.76 -1.02 16.76
CA ALA A 166 21.77 -2.05 16.95
C ALA A 166 21.33 -3.11 17.99
N PRO A 167 21.79 -4.37 17.88
CA PRO A 167 21.43 -5.44 18.82
C PRO A 167 21.70 -5.09 20.28
N GLU A 168 22.79 -4.37 20.57
CA GLU A 168 23.15 -3.95 21.93
C GLU A 168 22.11 -2.99 22.50
N LYS A 169 21.60 -2.07 21.67
CA LYS A 169 20.54 -1.13 22.05
C LYS A 169 19.19 -1.80 22.19
N LEU A 170 18.89 -2.80 21.36
CA LEU A 170 17.72 -3.65 21.58
C LEU A 170 17.81 -4.40 22.91
N ALA A 171 19.00 -4.88 23.29
CA ALA A 171 19.19 -5.55 24.56
C ALA A 171 19.00 -4.62 25.76
N GLU A 172 19.41 -3.36 25.66
CA GLU A 172 19.11 -2.32 26.66
C GLU A 172 17.59 -2.03 26.73
N LEU A 173 16.94 -1.80 25.60
CA LEU A 173 15.51 -1.50 25.52
C LEU A 173 14.64 -2.66 26.03
N ALA A 174 15.07 -3.90 25.83
CA ALA A 174 14.33 -5.07 26.28
C ALA A 174 14.32 -5.25 27.80
N GLN A 175 15.21 -4.58 28.54
CA GLN A 175 15.22 -4.58 30.01
C GLN A 175 14.08 -3.75 30.59
N HIS A 176 13.57 -2.77 29.83
CA HIS A 176 12.41 -1.98 30.23
C HIS A 176 11.13 -2.83 30.09
N GLU A 177 10.35 -2.92 31.17
CA GLU A 177 9.06 -3.60 31.13
C GLU A 177 8.01 -2.66 30.52
N PRO A 178 7.48 -2.97 29.32
CA PRO A 178 6.66 -2.03 28.59
C PRO A 178 5.26 -1.91 29.21
N ARG A 179 4.81 -0.69 29.44
CA ARG A 179 3.49 -0.35 29.96
C ARG A 179 2.49 -0.17 28.83
N LEU A 180 2.06 -1.29 28.26
CA LEU A 180 1.11 -1.32 27.16
C LEU A 180 -0.26 -1.85 27.64
N PRO A 181 -1.18 -0.96 28.08
CA PRO A 181 -2.50 -1.42 28.52
C PRO A 181 -3.26 -2.01 27.33
N ASN A 182 -3.76 -3.24 27.49
CA ASN A 182 -4.53 -3.97 26.47
C ASN A 182 -3.80 -4.09 25.12
N LEU A 183 -2.57 -4.60 25.13
CA LEU A 183 -1.92 -5.07 23.92
C LEU A 183 -2.63 -6.33 23.42
N LEU A 184 -3.27 -6.24 22.25
CA LEU A 184 -4.07 -7.31 21.67
C LEU A 184 -3.48 -7.77 20.33
N PRO A 185 -3.58 -9.07 19.98
CA PRO A 185 -3.21 -9.55 18.66
C PRO A 185 -4.18 -8.97 17.61
N VAL A 186 -3.66 -8.76 16.41
CA VAL A 186 -4.46 -8.25 15.29
C VAL A 186 -5.31 -9.36 14.68
N GLY A 187 -6.61 -9.12 14.52
CA GLY A 187 -7.51 -9.96 13.74
C GLY A 187 -8.35 -9.15 12.73
N ASN A 188 -9.09 -9.85 11.87
CA ASN A 188 -9.93 -9.20 10.85
C ASN A 188 -11.06 -8.35 11.44
N ALA A 189 -11.48 -8.61 12.68
CA ALA A 189 -12.48 -7.80 13.38
C ALA A 189 -11.95 -6.41 13.75
N ASP A 190 -10.62 -6.27 13.91
CA ASP A 190 -9.97 -5.04 14.33
C ASP A 190 -9.63 -4.10 13.16
N ALA A 191 -9.89 -4.54 11.92
CA ALA A 191 -9.55 -3.81 10.70
C ALA A 191 -10.06 -2.36 10.70
N GLN A 192 -11.26 -2.12 11.25
CA GLN A 192 -11.82 -0.77 11.37
C GLN A 192 -11.03 0.11 12.35
N LEU A 193 -10.57 -0.45 13.47
CA LEU A 193 -9.76 0.27 14.45
C LEU A 193 -8.39 0.62 13.87
N LEU A 194 -7.78 -0.32 13.15
CA LEU A 194 -6.49 -0.09 12.49
C LEU A 194 -6.59 0.94 11.37
N TYR A 195 -7.66 0.90 10.56
CA TYR A 195 -7.93 1.91 9.55
C TYR A 195 -8.09 3.31 10.17
N GLN A 196 -8.81 3.42 11.30
CA GLN A 196 -8.93 4.69 12.02
C GLN A 196 -7.58 5.18 12.53
N LEU A 197 -6.76 4.31 13.13
CA LEU A 197 -5.43 4.63 13.61
C LEU A 197 -4.52 5.10 12.47
N ASP A 198 -4.51 4.40 11.33
CA ASP A 198 -3.75 4.82 10.14
C ASP A 198 -4.21 6.19 9.64
N THR A 199 -5.52 6.41 9.61
CA THR A 199 -6.14 7.67 9.16
C THR A 199 -5.73 8.87 10.01
N VAL A 200 -5.72 8.72 11.34
CA VAL A 200 -5.37 9.83 12.25
C VAL A 200 -3.87 10.07 12.33
N SER A 201 -3.05 9.07 11.99
CA SER A 201 -1.58 9.13 12.06
C SER A 201 -0.94 9.63 10.76
N MET A 202 -1.75 10.03 9.78
CA MET A 202 -1.31 10.38 8.42
C MET A 202 -1.93 11.70 7.91
N PRO A 203 -1.13 12.57 7.26
CA PRO A 203 -1.61 13.79 6.62
C PRO A 203 -2.73 13.53 5.59
N PRO A 204 -3.70 14.45 5.43
CA PRO A 204 -4.83 14.27 4.50
C PRO A 204 -4.42 13.97 3.05
N LEU A 205 -3.37 14.62 2.55
CA LEU A 205 -2.88 14.40 1.19
C LEU A 205 -2.40 12.96 0.98
N LEU A 206 -1.61 12.43 1.93
CA LEU A 206 -1.13 11.05 1.87
C LEU A 206 -2.28 10.05 1.94
N ARG A 207 -3.27 10.30 2.79
CA ARG A 207 -4.48 9.46 2.87
C ARG A 207 -5.20 9.37 1.54
N GLN A 208 -5.36 10.49 0.84
CA GLN A 208 -6.00 10.53 -0.46
C GLN A 208 -5.18 9.78 -1.52
N VAL A 209 -3.86 9.92 -1.51
CA VAL A 209 -2.96 9.22 -2.45
C VAL A 209 -2.99 7.72 -2.21
N PHE A 210 -2.94 7.29 -0.95
CA PHE A 210 -2.92 5.88 -0.59
C PHE A 210 -4.27 5.19 -0.82
N ASP A 211 -5.37 5.93 -0.69
CA ASP A 211 -6.74 5.46 -0.95
C ASP A 211 -7.05 4.13 -0.25
N ARG A 212 -6.52 3.99 0.98
CA ARG A 212 -6.70 2.79 1.80
C ARG A 212 -8.08 2.79 2.44
N HIS A 213 -8.63 1.61 2.56
CA HIS A 213 -9.95 1.32 3.12
C HIS A 213 -9.84 0.24 4.19
N THR A 214 -10.91 0.01 4.94
CA THR A 214 -10.95 -1.02 5.99
C THR A 214 -10.56 -2.42 5.47
N ASP A 215 -10.87 -2.73 4.21
CA ASP A 215 -10.53 -4.03 3.62
C ASP A 215 -9.01 -4.23 3.46
N ASP A 216 -8.21 -3.17 3.39
CA ASP A 216 -6.74 -3.26 3.32
C ASP A 216 -6.09 -3.77 4.62
N PHE A 217 -6.85 -3.71 5.73
CA PHE A 217 -6.41 -4.19 7.04
C PHE A 217 -6.96 -5.59 7.35
N ARG A 218 -7.66 -6.22 6.40
CA ARG A 218 -8.16 -7.58 6.52
C ARG A 218 -7.20 -8.55 5.84
N THR A 219 -6.91 -9.66 6.51
CA THR A 219 -6.20 -10.76 5.88
C THR A 219 -7.22 -11.62 5.11
N PRO A 220 -7.03 -11.86 3.80
CA PRO A 220 -7.96 -12.68 3.02
C PRO A 220 -8.01 -14.12 3.56
N PRO A 221 -9.18 -14.77 3.52
CA PRO A 221 -9.40 -16.06 4.21
C PRO A 221 -8.54 -17.21 3.68
N LEU A 222 -8.18 -17.18 2.40
CA LEU A 222 -7.28 -18.19 1.81
C LEU A 222 -5.83 -18.01 2.29
N GLN A 223 -5.40 -16.75 2.46
CA GLN A 223 -4.09 -16.41 3.01
C GLN A 223 -4.03 -16.73 4.50
N SER A 224 -5.07 -16.45 5.27
CA SER A 224 -5.10 -16.80 6.70
C SER A 224 -5.12 -18.32 6.92
N ALA A 225 -5.74 -19.12 6.04
CA ALA A 225 -5.66 -20.57 6.09
C ALA A 225 -4.25 -21.09 5.77
N TRP A 226 -3.58 -20.48 4.79
CA TRP A 226 -2.20 -20.80 4.43
C TRP A 226 -1.19 -20.38 5.52
N GLU A 227 -1.35 -19.19 6.10
CA GLU A 227 -0.55 -18.68 7.22
C GLU A 227 -0.76 -19.53 8.48
N GLN A 228 -1.97 -20.03 8.72
CA GLN A 228 -2.22 -21.00 9.80
C GLN A 228 -1.53 -22.33 9.55
N ALA A 229 -1.58 -22.85 8.32
CA ALA A 229 -0.85 -24.07 7.95
C ALA A 229 0.67 -23.89 8.07
N GLN A 230 1.20 -22.73 7.66
CA GLN A 230 2.61 -22.38 7.81
C GLN A 230 3.01 -22.17 9.28
N ARG A 231 2.16 -21.56 10.12
CA ARG A 231 2.37 -21.40 11.57
C ARG A 231 2.47 -22.73 12.32
N LEU A 232 1.77 -23.76 11.84
CA LEU A 232 1.87 -25.11 12.39
C LEU A 232 3.19 -25.81 11.99
N LEU A 233 3.80 -25.42 10.86
CA LEU A 233 5.03 -26.01 10.33
C LEU A 233 6.29 -25.19 10.64
N ARG A 234 6.17 -23.89 10.92
CA ARG A 234 7.26 -22.93 11.21
C ARG A 234 6.80 -21.90 12.24
N ARG A 235 7.73 -21.39 13.06
CA ARG A 235 7.44 -20.21 13.91
C ARG A 235 7.04 -19.04 12.99
N PRO A 236 5.98 -18.29 13.31
CA PRO A 236 5.60 -17.15 12.49
C PRO A 236 6.71 -16.11 12.50
N ASN A 237 7.26 -15.82 11.32
CA ASN A 237 8.25 -14.76 11.14
C ASN A 237 7.61 -13.37 11.13
N VAL A 238 6.28 -13.28 11.30
CA VAL A 238 5.54 -12.02 11.36
C VAL A 238 4.68 -12.00 12.62
N MET A 239 4.84 -10.95 13.41
CA MET A 239 4.06 -10.68 14.61
C MET A 239 3.42 -9.31 14.51
N SER A 240 2.14 -9.20 14.82
CA SER A 240 1.42 -7.93 14.78
C SER A 240 0.50 -7.80 15.97
N ALA A 241 0.53 -6.63 16.62
CA ALA A 241 -0.31 -6.33 17.76
C ALA A 241 -0.68 -4.84 17.78
N TYR A 242 -1.75 -4.52 18.48
CA TYR A 242 -2.22 -3.15 18.65
C TYR A 242 -2.59 -2.87 20.11
N VAL A 243 -2.50 -1.61 20.51
CA VAL A 243 -2.83 -1.13 21.85
C VAL A 243 -4.24 -0.55 21.81
N PHE A 244 -5.13 -1.12 22.60
CA PHE A 244 -6.53 -0.69 22.68
C PHE A 244 -6.77 0.24 23.88
N GLU A 245 -7.36 1.40 23.63
CA GLU A 245 -7.79 2.32 24.68
C GLU A 245 -9.30 2.16 24.96
N PRO A 246 -9.71 1.62 26.12
CA PRO A 246 -11.12 1.33 26.40
C PRO A 246 -12.01 2.56 26.47
N GLN A 247 -11.47 3.70 26.91
CA GLN A 247 -12.24 4.93 27.11
C GLN A 247 -12.72 5.51 25.78
N ARG A 248 -11.85 5.56 24.77
CA ARG A 248 -12.17 6.05 23.42
C ARG A 248 -12.64 4.94 22.48
N LYS A 249 -12.51 3.68 22.89
CA LYS A 249 -12.76 2.49 22.07
C LYS A 249 -11.99 2.55 20.75
N ALA A 250 -10.73 2.95 20.82
CA ALA A 250 -9.88 3.20 19.67
C ALA A 250 -8.54 2.45 19.81
N ALA A 251 -7.96 2.07 18.67
CA ALA A 251 -6.56 1.68 18.62
C ALA A 251 -5.69 2.94 18.71
N ILE A 252 -4.74 2.96 19.63
CA ILE A 252 -3.84 4.12 19.88
C ILE A 252 -2.40 3.84 19.48
N GLY A 253 -2.06 2.57 19.25
CA GLY A 253 -0.76 2.13 18.74
C GLY A 253 -0.89 0.80 18.03
N TYR A 254 -0.04 0.56 17.04
CA TYR A 254 0.03 -0.66 16.25
C TYR A 254 1.47 -0.90 15.84
N PHE A 255 1.90 -2.16 15.86
CA PHE A 255 3.14 -2.56 15.24
C PHE A 255 2.99 -3.86 14.48
N LYS A 256 3.84 -4.03 13.48
CA LYS A 256 4.04 -5.27 12.74
C LYS A 256 5.54 -5.51 12.61
N LEU A 257 5.98 -6.64 13.14
CA LEU A 257 7.37 -7.03 13.26
C LEU A 257 7.61 -8.25 12.38
N HIS A 258 8.53 -8.12 11.44
CA HIS A 258 9.10 -9.18 10.63
C HIS A 258 10.42 -9.64 11.26
N LEU A 259 10.43 -10.86 11.75
CA LEU A 259 11.59 -11.49 12.36
C LEU A 259 12.47 -12.14 11.30
N ALA A 260 13.78 -12.02 11.45
CA ALA A 260 14.75 -12.63 10.56
C ALA A 260 14.77 -14.15 10.79
N GLU A 261 14.78 -14.93 9.70
CA GLU A 261 14.77 -16.39 9.77
C GLU A 261 16.15 -16.99 10.07
N SER A 262 17.23 -16.24 9.81
CA SER A 262 18.62 -16.74 9.86
C SER A 262 19.63 -15.70 10.36
N THR A 263 20.71 -16.20 10.96
CA THR A 263 21.88 -15.44 11.42
C THR A 263 22.72 -14.85 10.28
N ASP A 264 22.40 -15.13 9.02
CA ASP A 264 23.06 -14.52 7.85
C ASP A 264 22.09 -13.77 6.89
N GLY A 265 20.80 -13.69 7.25
CA GLY A 265 19.77 -12.99 6.48
C GLY A 265 19.58 -11.49 6.81
N PRO A 266 18.53 -10.86 6.28
CA PRO A 266 18.24 -9.45 6.49
C PRO A 266 17.91 -9.13 7.97
N PRO A 267 18.09 -7.87 8.42
CA PRO A 267 17.67 -7.40 9.74
C PRO A 267 16.17 -7.57 9.99
N HIS A 268 15.79 -7.51 11.26
CA HIS A 268 14.39 -7.43 11.65
C HIS A 268 13.76 -6.15 11.07
N GLN A 269 12.50 -6.21 10.64
CA GLN A 269 11.80 -5.02 10.14
C GLN A 269 10.55 -4.75 10.94
N ALA A 270 10.36 -3.50 11.37
CA ALA A 270 9.18 -3.07 12.08
C ALA A 270 8.46 -1.94 11.36
N GLU A 271 7.17 -2.15 11.13
CA GLU A 271 6.21 -1.08 10.87
C GLU A 271 5.60 -0.66 12.21
N LEU A 272 5.53 0.64 12.43
CA LEU A 272 5.01 1.22 13.66
C LEU A 272 4.03 2.34 13.30
N THR A 273 2.89 2.37 13.97
CA THR A 273 1.89 3.45 13.83
C THR A 273 1.40 3.81 15.22
N VAL A 274 1.53 5.08 15.58
CA VAL A 274 1.11 5.60 16.90
C VAL A 274 0.22 6.80 16.67
N HIS A 275 -0.89 6.84 17.40
CA HIS A 275 -1.82 7.96 17.36
C HIS A 275 -1.09 9.24 17.82
N PRO A 276 -1.19 10.38 17.11
CA PRO A 276 -0.43 11.59 17.44
C PRO A 276 -0.62 12.13 18.87
N ALA A 277 -1.81 11.93 19.46
CA ALA A 277 -2.06 12.26 20.88
C ALA A 277 -1.42 11.31 21.92
N TYR A 278 -0.77 10.22 21.50
CA TYR A 278 -0.23 9.15 22.36
C TYR A 278 1.24 8.84 22.04
N THR A 279 2.02 9.84 21.66
CA THR A 279 3.45 9.70 21.28
C THR A 279 4.32 9.08 22.38
N TRP A 280 3.89 9.14 23.65
CA TRP A 280 4.51 8.42 24.77
C TRP A 280 4.57 6.89 24.56
N LEU A 281 3.79 6.33 23.63
CA LEU A 281 3.82 4.91 23.29
C LEU A 281 5.08 4.48 22.51
N TYR A 282 5.82 5.41 21.89
CA TYR A 282 7.00 5.04 21.10
C TYR A 282 8.03 4.24 21.92
N PRO A 283 8.48 4.70 23.10
CA PRO A 283 9.33 3.90 23.98
C PRO A 283 8.77 2.53 24.34
N GLU A 284 7.48 2.48 24.71
CA GLU A 284 6.84 1.26 25.20
C GLU A 284 6.69 0.21 24.10
N LEU A 285 6.32 0.62 22.89
CA LEU A 285 6.20 -0.26 21.73
C LEU A 285 7.57 -0.74 21.24
N LEU A 286 8.58 0.12 21.23
CA LEU A 286 9.95 -0.26 20.85
C LEU A 286 10.58 -1.21 21.88
N ALA A 287 10.37 -0.99 23.18
CA ALA A 287 10.78 -1.94 24.21
C ALA A 287 10.09 -3.30 24.05
N GLN A 288 8.78 -3.31 23.75
CA GLN A 288 8.08 -4.56 23.48
C GLN A 288 8.61 -5.28 22.23
N MET A 289 8.89 -4.56 21.14
CA MET A 289 9.49 -5.15 19.94
C MET A 289 10.90 -5.69 20.22
N ALA A 290 11.71 -4.96 20.99
CA ALA A 290 13.05 -5.40 21.39
C ALA A 290 13.02 -6.72 22.19
N ARG A 291 12.05 -6.87 23.10
CA ARG A 291 11.83 -8.15 23.81
C ARG A 291 11.44 -9.29 22.88
N LEU A 292 10.67 -9.00 21.82
CA LEU A 292 10.28 -10.01 20.82
C LEU A 292 11.47 -10.42 19.93
N THR A 293 12.32 -9.47 19.51
CA THR A 293 13.48 -9.76 18.66
C THR A 293 14.56 -10.56 19.38
N GLN A 294 14.72 -10.37 20.70
CA GLN A 294 15.68 -11.14 21.51
C GLN A 294 15.47 -12.66 21.43
N ALA A 295 14.25 -13.13 21.19
CA ALA A 295 13.96 -14.57 21.06
C ALA A 295 14.52 -15.20 19.77
N THR A 296 14.96 -14.39 18.81
CA THR A 296 15.38 -14.79 17.46
C THR A 296 16.85 -14.51 17.14
N GLY A 297 17.58 -13.82 18.02
CA GLY A 297 19.04 -13.62 17.93
C GLY A 297 19.48 -12.14 17.92
N ASP A 298 20.80 -11.93 17.86
CA ASP A 298 21.43 -10.60 17.90
C ASP A 298 21.45 -9.95 16.53
N ARG A 299 20.29 -9.49 16.06
CA ARG A 299 20.14 -8.78 14.78
C ARG A 299 19.59 -7.37 14.98
N PRO A 300 20.02 -6.41 14.15
CA PRO A 300 19.49 -5.07 14.23
C PRO A 300 18.00 -5.05 13.82
N LEU A 301 17.28 -4.07 14.36
CA LEU A 301 15.89 -3.79 14.04
C LEU A 301 15.82 -2.52 13.19
N GLN A 302 15.32 -2.67 11.96
CA GLN A 302 15.03 -1.57 11.08
C GLN A 302 13.61 -1.04 11.34
N VAL A 303 13.49 0.25 11.59
CA VAL A 303 12.22 0.95 11.84
C VAL A 303 12.06 2.07 10.83
N LEU A 304 10.90 2.12 10.18
CA LEU A 304 10.55 3.21 9.28
C LEU A 304 9.99 4.42 10.04
N SER A 305 10.51 5.61 9.74
CA SER A 305 9.94 6.87 10.15
C SER A 305 9.66 7.77 8.95
N ALA A 306 8.65 8.62 9.06
CA ALA A 306 8.34 9.65 8.07
C ALA A 306 8.47 11.04 8.69
N ASP A 307 8.76 12.04 7.86
CA ASP A 307 8.93 13.45 8.27
C ASP A 307 7.73 14.06 9.01
N TYR A 308 6.51 13.57 8.73
CA TYR A 308 5.29 13.99 9.42
C TYR A 308 5.07 13.29 10.78
N GLN A 309 6.04 12.53 11.27
CA GLN A 309 6.04 11.85 12.58
C GLN A 309 7.31 12.23 13.38
N PRO A 310 7.51 13.52 13.71
CA PRO A 310 8.77 14.01 14.27
C PRO A 310 9.13 13.37 15.61
N GLU A 311 8.14 13.04 16.45
CA GLU A 311 8.39 12.42 17.76
C GLU A 311 8.98 11.01 17.65
N ARG A 312 8.74 10.31 16.53
CA ARG A 312 9.39 9.03 16.26
C ARG A 312 10.85 9.22 15.90
N GLU A 313 11.15 10.19 15.04
CA GLU A 313 12.53 10.49 14.65
C GLU A 313 13.35 10.94 15.85
N GLU A 314 12.80 11.85 16.66
CA GLU A 314 13.42 12.32 17.90
C GLU A 314 13.71 11.15 18.85
N TYR A 315 12.75 10.22 19.01
CA TYR A 315 12.97 9.05 19.86
C TYR A 315 14.03 8.11 19.29
N CYS A 316 14.05 7.86 17.97
CA CYS A 316 15.09 7.07 17.31
C CYS A 316 16.49 7.69 17.49
N GLU A 317 16.61 9.02 17.39
CA GLU A 317 17.86 9.74 17.68
C GLU A 317 18.25 9.60 19.16
N GLN A 318 17.30 9.75 20.07
CA GLN A 318 17.53 9.68 21.52
C GLN A 318 18.10 8.31 21.94
N ILE A 319 17.62 7.22 21.35
CA ILE A 319 18.11 5.86 21.65
C ILE A 319 19.41 5.52 20.90
N GLY A 320 19.94 6.43 20.09
CA GLY A 320 21.17 6.25 19.32
C GLY A 320 21.00 5.33 18.12
N ALA A 321 19.82 5.27 17.51
CA ALA A 321 19.61 4.55 16.27
C ALA A 321 20.37 5.22 15.12
N THR A 322 20.88 4.41 14.18
CA THR A 322 21.61 4.90 13.01
C THR A 322 20.68 5.07 11.83
N ARG A 323 20.76 6.22 11.14
CA ARG A 323 20.06 6.42 9.85
C ARG A 323 20.77 5.59 8.78
N GLU A 324 20.12 4.53 8.29
CA GLU A 324 20.66 3.70 7.21
C GLU A 324 20.35 4.28 5.84
N ARG A 325 19.09 4.64 5.62
CA ARG A 325 18.61 5.13 4.33
C ARG A 325 17.67 6.31 4.51
N HIS A 326 17.69 7.18 3.53
CA HIS A 326 16.79 8.31 3.44
C HIS A 326 16.21 8.37 2.04
N THR A 327 14.89 8.23 1.95
CA THR A 327 14.19 8.06 0.69
C THR A 327 13.06 9.08 0.58
N LEU A 328 12.63 9.31 -0.66
CA LEU A 328 11.57 10.24 -1.00
C LEU A 328 10.37 9.44 -1.49
N LEU A 329 9.27 9.49 -0.74
CA LEU A 329 7.99 9.01 -1.21
C LEU A 329 7.45 10.02 -2.23
N MET A 330 7.15 9.55 -3.42
CA MET A 330 6.60 10.37 -4.49
C MET A 330 5.28 9.79 -5.00
N SER A 331 4.45 10.65 -5.60
CA SER A 331 3.23 10.21 -6.28
C SER A 331 2.96 10.93 -7.58
N ARG A 332 2.11 10.30 -8.39
CA ARG A 332 1.54 10.84 -9.61
C ARG A 332 0.08 10.40 -9.71
N SER A 333 -0.81 11.32 -10.03
CA SER A 333 -2.16 10.98 -10.47
C SER A 333 -2.18 10.70 -11.96
N VAL A 334 -2.98 9.71 -12.38
CA VAL A 334 -3.23 9.41 -13.78
C VAL A 334 -4.67 9.75 -14.08
N TRP A 335 -4.87 10.81 -14.86
CA TRP A 335 -6.17 11.09 -15.43
C TRP A 335 -6.40 10.15 -16.62
N HIS A 336 -6.95 8.97 -16.35
CA HIS A 336 -7.67 8.29 -17.40
C HIS A 336 -8.83 9.20 -17.77
N LYS A 337 -8.93 9.59 -19.05
CA LYS A 337 -10.23 10.01 -19.57
C LYS A 337 -11.14 8.82 -19.33
N LEU A 338 -11.88 8.85 -18.22
CA LEU A 338 -13.08 8.09 -18.04
C LEU A 338 -13.93 8.45 -19.26
N ARG A 339 -13.77 7.70 -20.35
CA ARG A 339 -14.90 7.43 -21.21
C ARG A 339 -15.86 6.80 -20.24
N GLU A 340 -16.79 7.61 -19.78
CA GLU A 340 -17.94 7.23 -18.98
C GLU A 340 -18.37 5.85 -19.49
N ALA A 341 -17.94 4.81 -18.80
CA ALA A 341 -18.73 3.61 -18.73
C ALA A 341 -19.95 4.10 -17.95
N ARG A 342 -20.88 4.75 -18.67
CA ARG A 342 -22.24 4.89 -18.20
C ARG A 342 -22.58 3.48 -17.74
N PRO A 343 -22.94 3.28 -16.46
CA PRO A 343 -23.53 2.01 -16.10
C PRO A 343 -24.67 1.80 -17.09
N LEU A 344 -24.76 0.62 -17.69
CA LEU A 344 -25.88 0.22 -18.54
C LEU A 344 -27.18 0.10 -17.70
N GLU A 345 -27.40 1.01 -16.75
CA GLU A 345 -28.66 1.23 -16.03
C GLU A 345 -29.72 1.90 -16.93
N GLY A 346 -29.39 2.17 -18.20
CA GLY A 346 -30.29 2.70 -19.21
C GLY A 346 -30.70 1.73 -20.32
N LEU A 347 -30.34 0.45 -20.27
CA LEU A 347 -30.99 -0.54 -21.14
C LEU A 347 -32.32 -0.95 -20.51
N GLN A 348 -33.32 -0.09 -20.71
CA GLN A 348 -34.73 -0.40 -20.54
C GLN A 348 -35.13 -1.52 -21.52
N LEU A 349 -34.77 -2.76 -21.19
CA LEU A 349 -35.33 -3.97 -21.81
C LEU A 349 -36.83 -4.14 -21.51
N SER A 350 -37.44 -3.19 -20.81
CA SER A 350 -38.89 -3.05 -20.63
C SER A 350 -39.63 -2.66 -21.91
N ASP A 351 -38.98 -2.05 -22.91
CA ASP A 351 -39.67 -1.58 -24.12
C ASP A 351 -39.93 -2.68 -25.18
N VAL A 352 -39.36 -3.87 -25.01
CA VAL A 352 -39.60 -5.01 -25.94
C VAL A 352 -40.66 -5.98 -25.42
N LEU A 353 -41.16 -5.80 -24.18
CA LEU A 353 -42.21 -6.64 -23.60
C LEU A 353 -43.55 -5.92 -23.40
N GLN A 354 -43.74 -4.71 -23.94
CA GLN A 354 -45.02 -3.98 -23.89
C GLN A 354 -46.08 -4.52 -24.88
N GLY A 355 -45.80 -5.61 -25.60
CA GLY A 355 -46.73 -6.23 -26.57
C GLY A 355 -47.78 -7.18 -25.99
N LEU A 356 -47.81 -7.42 -24.67
CA LEU A 356 -48.70 -8.40 -24.05
C LEU A 356 -49.35 -7.88 -22.75
N GLN A 357 -50.11 -6.79 -22.80
CA GLN A 357 -51.17 -6.55 -21.82
C GLN A 357 -52.44 -5.96 -22.48
N PRO A 358 -53.64 -6.54 -22.22
CA PRO A 358 -54.88 -6.17 -22.89
C PRO A 358 -55.49 -4.88 -22.35
N ALA A 359 -56.08 -4.11 -23.27
CA ALA A 359 -56.71 -2.82 -23.07
C ALA A 359 -57.85 -2.84 -22.03
N ARG A 360 -57.77 -1.94 -21.03
CA ARG A 360 -58.95 -1.41 -20.34
C ARG A 360 -58.86 0.11 -20.24
N THR A 361 -59.91 0.74 -20.73
CA THR A 361 -60.14 2.19 -20.79
C THR A 361 -60.39 2.78 -19.40
N PRO A 362 -59.91 4.00 -19.09
CA PRO A 362 -60.31 4.69 -17.88
C PRO A 362 -61.69 5.36 -18.06
N VAL A 363 -62.58 5.10 -17.10
CA VAL A 363 -63.92 5.71 -16.99
C VAL A 363 -63.80 7.10 -16.32
N PRO A 364 -64.48 8.16 -16.80
CA PRO A 364 -64.41 9.51 -16.23
C PRO A 364 -65.70 9.95 -15.52
N THR A 365 -65.65 10.35 -14.23
CA THR A 365 -66.70 11.17 -13.55
C THR A 365 -66.09 11.82 -12.30
N ARG A 366 -65.87 13.14 -12.16
CA ARG A 366 -66.74 14.32 -11.89
C ARG A 366 -67.40 14.42 -10.49
N LEU A 367 -67.06 15.54 -9.79
CA LEU A 367 -67.88 16.45 -8.94
C LEU A 367 -67.77 16.48 -7.38
N SER A 368 -67.17 17.60 -6.90
CA SER A 368 -67.62 18.60 -5.90
C SER A 368 -67.84 18.31 -4.39
N LEU A 369 -66.96 18.90 -3.56
CA LEU A 369 -67.17 20.08 -2.68
C LEU A 369 -68.41 20.14 -1.75
N TRP A 370 -68.23 19.90 -0.43
CA TRP A 370 -69.13 20.34 0.65
C TRP A 370 -68.36 21.05 1.79
N GLN A 371 -69.02 22.04 2.40
CA GLN A 371 -68.51 23.17 3.20
C GLN A 371 -68.61 22.95 4.74
N ARG A 372 -67.61 23.45 5.50
CA ARG A 372 -67.59 24.25 6.79
C ARG A 372 -68.45 23.82 8.04
N PRO A 373 -68.28 24.43 9.26
CA PRO A 373 -67.17 25.18 9.89
C PRO A 373 -66.92 24.90 11.42
N GLY A 374 -65.86 25.53 11.98
CA GLY A 374 -65.70 25.87 13.42
C GLY A 374 -64.44 25.25 14.07
N ARG A 375 -63.67 25.86 14.97
CA ARG A 375 -63.48 27.22 15.51
C ARG A 375 -62.32 27.08 16.54
N HIS A 376 -61.36 28.02 16.56
CA HIS A 376 -60.48 28.43 17.69
C HIS A 376 -59.58 27.37 18.40
N ALA A 377 -58.24 27.52 18.33
CA ALA A 377 -57.35 28.34 19.20
C ALA A 377 -57.00 27.60 20.51
N ARG A 378 -55.81 27.65 21.09
CA ARG A 378 -54.54 28.37 20.90
C ARG A 378 -53.50 27.61 21.75
N GLU A 379 -52.24 27.78 21.37
CA GLU A 379 -51.02 27.42 22.10
C GLU A 379 -50.90 28.12 23.47
N PRO A 380 -49.97 27.67 24.35
CA PRO A 380 -48.92 28.63 24.70
C PRO A 380 -47.51 28.05 24.86
N GLU A 381 -46.56 28.94 24.55
CA GLU A 381 -45.12 28.88 24.76
C GLU A 381 -44.69 29.33 26.19
N ARG A 382 -43.59 28.73 26.67
CA ARG A 382 -42.41 29.31 27.38
C ARG A 382 -42.46 29.84 28.84
N ARG A 383 -41.57 29.18 29.61
CA ARG A 383 -40.38 29.68 30.37
C ARG A 383 -40.50 30.20 31.81
N ARG A 384 -39.44 29.82 32.57
CA ARG A 384 -38.83 30.42 33.79
C ARG A 384 -39.64 30.21 35.08
N SER A 385 -39.10 30.06 36.28
CA SER A 385 -37.77 29.81 36.90
C SER A 385 -38.05 29.84 38.43
N GLU A 386 -37.11 29.35 39.25
CA GLU A 386 -37.02 29.58 40.72
C GLU A 386 -38.07 28.85 41.58
N GLN A 387 -37.87 28.47 42.85
CA GLN A 387 -36.76 28.20 43.78
C GLN A 387 -37.48 27.76 45.09
N SER A 388 -37.02 26.67 45.72
CA SER A 388 -37.08 26.34 47.18
C SER A 388 -38.45 26.31 47.90
N PRO A 389 -38.50 25.98 49.21
CA PRO A 389 -37.97 24.81 49.92
C PRO A 389 -39.07 24.07 50.72
N GLU A 390 -38.81 22.81 51.09
CA GLU A 390 -39.02 22.16 52.41
C GLU A 390 -38.88 20.64 52.29
#